data_AF-A0AAD5SLQ5-F1
#
_entry.id   AF-A0AAD5SLQ5-F1
#
_cell.length_a   1.000
_cell.length_b   1.000
_cell.length_c   1.000
_cell.angle_alpha   90.00
_cell.angle_beta   90.00
_cell.angle_gamma   90.00
#
_symmetry.space_group_name_H-M   'P 1'
#
loop_
_entity.id
_entity.type
_entity.pdbx_description
1 polymer ?
#
loop_
_entity_poly.entity_id
_entity_poly.type
_entity_poly.pdbx_seq_one_letter_code
_entity_poly.pdbx_strand_id
1 'polypeptide(L)'
;MKVASFPKALVPLLDDTTVSIFHQLLRDDATVKFRVYELISQICTLSDNALGLCQRSGLLDSLVAELYVDDVLSVINTIELFKQLMRTVVGYAFLENAHILKHLAEFIQDEDFEDTSNVLTKCAVMKFFGDLAAFEPARFAEVQASLNVLALLDKQLDSPRQELKDAALQTIGNVGSTPQGLKLLDSQNSLLASFTEVYGSAAGPTRTTAMLSLSALLVGGTGPAEASETARRIFQGLGGTNELQRLIQNGKSAFDESRFAAYAVLKGLAVLPWGLQEFNASSEFVNFITDRGLEKRLTGKEWRFAILRAAVQNPQADQQLNQHVLARFKKYVSEGAFYTEVQPVVAMQSS
;
A
#
# COMPACT_ATOMS: atom_id res chain seq x y z
N MET A 1 -5.90 7.31 -25.82
CA MET A 1 -7.23 7.97 -25.93
C MET A 1 -7.07 9.50 -25.80
N LYS A 2 -6.66 10.20 -26.86
CA LYS A 2 -6.49 11.68 -26.88
C LYS A 2 -7.73 12.44 -27.40
N VAL A 3 -8.74 11.71 -27.89
CA VAL A 3 -9.93 12.29 -28.52
C VAL A 3 -10.98 12.67 -27.47
N ALA A 4 -11.06 11.93 -26.36
CA ALA A 4 -12.06 12.15 -25.31
C ALA A 4 -11.75 13.36 -24.40
N SER A 5 -10.54 13.92 -24.45
CA SER A 5 -10.16 15.13 -23.70
C SER A 5 -10.74 16.44 -24.27
N PHE A 6 -11.52 16.38 -25.34
CA PHE A 6 -12.19 17.55 -25.93
C PHE A 6 -13.69 17.51 -25.61
N PRO A 7 -14.25 18.52 -24.90
CA PRO A 7 -15.68 18.57 -24.54
C PRO A 7 -16.64 18.43 -25.72
N LYS A 8 -16.23 18.88 -26.92
CA LYS A 8 -17.01 18.79 -28.16
C LYS A 8 -17.01 17.38 -28.80
N ALA A 9 -16.07 16.51 -28.42
CA ALA A 9 -15.98 15.13 -28.89
C ALA A 9 -16.74 14.13 -28.00
N LEU A 10 -17.17 14.55 -26.80
CA LEU A 10 -17.92 13.73 -25.85
C LEU A 10 -19.39 13.51 -26.27
N VAL A 11 -20.03 14.50 -26.89
CA VAL A 11 -21.44 14.42 -27.30
C VAL A 11 -21.66 13.41 -28.43
N PRO A 12 -20.83 13.35 -29.50
CA PRO A 12 -20.93 12.29 -30.50
C PRO A 12 -20.54 10.89 -29.98
N LEU A 13 -19.70 10.81 -28.94
CA LEU A 13 -19.22 9.54 -28.37
C LEU A 13 -20.28 8.85 -27.51
N LEU A 14 -21.27 9.60 -27.01
CA LEU A 14 -22.36 9.11 -26.16
C LEU A 14 -23.72 9.46 -26.78
N ASP A 15 -23.80 9.49 -28.11
CA ASP A 15 -25.08 9.58 -28.81
C ASP A 15 -25.85 8.25 -28.71
N ASP A 16 -27.14 8.27 -29.05
CA ASP A 16 -28.01 7.09 -28.92
C ASP A 16 -27.49 5.89 -29.73
N THR A 17 -26.83 6.15 -30.86
CA THR A 17 -26.26 5.11 -31.72
C THR A 17 -25.07 4.43 -31.03
N THR A 18 -24.14 5.22 -30.49
CA THR A 18 -22.94 4.70 -29.83
C THR A 18 -23.29 4.00 -28.51
N VAL A 19 -24.25 4.56 -27.75
CA VAL A 19 -24.80 3.91 -26.56
C VAL A 19 -25.43 2.56 -26.91
N SER A 20 -26.20 2.47 -28.00
CA SER A 20 -26.76 1.21 -28.46
C SER A 20 -25.68 0.18 -28.82
N ILE A 21 -24.61 0.62 -29.49
CA ILE A 21 -23.45 -0.25 -29.79
C ILE A 21 -22.80 -0.74 -28.50
N PHE A 22 -22.59 0.12 -27.50
CA PHE A 22 -22.06 -0.32 -26.20
C PHE A 22 -22.95 -1.37 -25.56
N HIS A 23 -24.27 -1.16 -25.50
CA HIS A 23 -25.19 -2.16 -24.96
C HIS A 23 -25.19 -3.49 -25.72
N GLN A 24 -24.92 -3.47 -27.03
CA GLN A 24 -24.72 -4.70 -27.81
C GLN A 24 -23.42 -5.41 -27.43
N LEU A 25 -22.31 -4.66 -27.34
CA LEU A 25 -21.01 -5.20 -26.97
C LEU A 25 -20.96 -5.72 -25.53
N LEU A 26 -21.76 -5.16 -24.62
CA LEU A 26 -21.89 -5.66 -23.25
C LEU A 26 -22.53 -7.05 -23.15
N ARG A 27 -23.15 -7.54 -24.24
CA ARG A 27 -23.74 -8.90 -24.33
C ARG A 27 -22.80 -9.92 -24.99
N ASP A 28 -21.61 -9.48 -25.39
CA ASP A 28 -20.60 -10.35 -25.99
C ASP A 28 -19.80 -11.09 -24.91
N ASP A 29 -18.64 -11.66 -25.26
CA ASP A 29 -17.78 -12.33 -24.29
C ASP A 29 -17.23 -11.39 -23.20
N ALA A 30 -16.86 -11.97 -22.06
CA ALA A 30 -16.40 -11.22 -20.88
C ALA A 30 -15.22 -10.28 -21.19
N THR A 31 -14.34 -10.64 -22.12
CA THR A 31 -13.21 -9.79 -22.53
C THR A 31 -13.67 -8.51 -23.19
N VAL A 32 -14.61 -8.62 -24.14
CA VAL A 32 -15.19 -7.45 -24.84
C VAL A 32 -15.98 -6.60 -23.84
N LYS A 33 -16.82 -7.24 -23.03
CA LYS A 33 -17.64 -6.59 -22.00
C LYS A 33 -16.80 -5.74 -21.05
N PHE A 34 -15.72 -6.28 -20.47
CA PHE A 34 -14.88 -5.52 -19.53
C PHE A 34 -14.01 -4.46 -20.19
N ARG A 35 -13.62 -4.61 -21.47
CA ARG A 35 -12.99 -3.52 -22.23
C ARG A 35 -13.95 -2.35 -22.43
N VAL A 36 -15.23 -2.64 -22.65
CA VAL A 36 -16.27 -1.61 -22.75
C VAL A 36 -16.46 -0.92 -21.40
N TYR A 37 -16.56 -1.67 -20.29
CA TYR A 37 -16.64 -1.07 -18.96
C TYR A 37 -15.41 -0.24 -18.58
N GLU A 38 -14.20 -0.66 -18.95
CA GLU A 38 -12.98 0.13 -18.77
C GLU A 38 -13.04 1.45 -19.55
N LEU A 39 -13.47 1.39 -20.82
CA LEU A 39 -13.66 2.58 -21.64
C LEU A 39 -14.71 3.52 -21.03
N ILE A 40 -15.86 2.99 -20.58
CA ILE A 40 -16.92 3.77 -19.93
C ILE A 40 -16.38 4.43 -18.66
N SER A 41 -15.61 3.70 -17.85
CA SER A 41 -15.02 4.21 -16.61
C SER A 41 -14.01 5.33 -16.89
N GLN A 42 -13.18 5.18 -17.92
CA GLN A 42 -12.30 6.24 -18.41
C GLN A 42 -13.09 7.47 -18.88
N ILE A 43 -14.18 7.29 -19.62
CA ILE A 43 -15.04 8.38 -20.08
C ILE A 43 -15.66 9.14 -18.90
N CYS A 44 -16.17 8.41 -17.90
CA CYS A 44 -16.76 9.00 -16.69
C CYS A 44 -15.77 9.89 -15.94
N THR A 45 -14.47 9.58 -15.97
CA THR A 45 -13.45 10.40 -15.31
C THR A 45 -13.07 11.69 -16.04
N LEU A 46 -13.60 11.95 -17.25
CA LEU A 46 -13.24 13.13 -18.04
C LEU A 46 -13.98 14.40 -17.61
N SER A 47 -15.24 14.27 -17.20
CA SER A 47 -16.07 15.38 -16.71
C SER A 47 -17.35 14.88 -16.05
N ASP A 48 -17.92 15.70 -15.16
CA ASP A 48 -19.20 15.43 -14.50
C ASP A 48 -20.34 15.21 -15.50
N ASN A 49 -20.33 15.94 -16.62
CA ASN A 49 -21.32 15.76 -17.69
C ASN A 49 -21.17 14.40 -18.38
N ALA A 50 -19.94 13.92 -18.60
CA ALA A 50 -19.70 12.61 -19.19
C ALA A 50 -20.22 11.49 -18.30
N LEU A 51 -19.94 11.55 -16.99
CA LEU A 51 -20.49 10.62 -16.01
C LEU A 51 -22.02 10.65 -16.01
N GLY A 52 -22.62 11.85 -15.98
CA GLY A 52 -24.08 11.99 -16.01
C GLY A 52 -24.73 11.43 -17.28
N LEU A 53 -24.06 11.51 -18.44
CA LEU A 53 -24.51 10.86 -19.68
C LEU A 53 -24.42 9.33 -19.58
N CYS A 54 -23.29 8.79 -19.12
CA CYS A 54 -23.13 7.35 -18.91
C CYS A 54 -24.17 6.80 -17.92
N GLN A 55 -24.48 7.55 -16.85
CA GLN A 55 -25.51 7.16 -15.89
C GLN A 55 -26.91 7.14 -16.54
N ARG A 56 -27.31 8.22 -17.23
CA ARG A 56 -28.63 8.27 -17.90
C ARG A 56 -28.81 7.22 -19.00
N SER A 57 -27.70 6.79 -19.60
CA SER A 57 -27.71 5.74 -20.63
C SER A 57 -27.83 4.31 -20.09
N GLY A 58 -27.82 4.12 -18.77
CA GLY A 58 -27.88 2.79 -18.13
C GLY A 58 -26.57 1.99 -18.19
N LEU A 59 -25.49 2.59 -18.72
CA LEU A 59 -24.18 1.94 -18.82
C LEU A 59 -23.54 1.72 -17.44
N LEU A 60 -23.68 2.69 -16.53
CA LEU A 60 -23.18 2.54 -15.16
C LEU A 60 -24.04 1.59 -14.33
N ASP A 61 -25.34 1.52 -14.57
CA ASP A 61 -26.22 0.54 -13.91
C ASP A 61 -25.85 -0.89 -14.35
N SER A 62 -25.49 -1.06 -15.63
CA SER A 62 -25.01 -2.34 -16.15
C SER A 62 -23.69 -2.74 -15.49
N LEU A 63 -22.76 -1.80 -15.30
CA LEU A 63 -21.53 -2.03 -14.54
C LEU A 63 -21.82 -2.42 -13.08
N VAL A 64 -22.77 -1.76 -12.43
CA VAL A 64 -23.15 -2.10 -11.05
C VAL A 64 -23.75 -3.51 -10.97
N ALA A 65 -24.53 -3.94 -11.98
CA ALA A 65 -25.11 -5.27 -12.02
C ALA A 65 -24.05 -6.40 -12.03
N GLU A 66 -22.84 -6.14 -12.57
CA GLU A 66 -21.72 -7.09 -12.54
C GLU A 66 -21.17 -7.36 -11.14
N LEU A 67 -21.55 -6.56 -10.14
CA LEU A 67 -21.19 -6.85 -8.75
C LEU A 67 -21.97 -8.04 -8.17
N TYR A 68 -23.07 -8.42 -8.81
CA TYR A 68 -24.04 -9.41 -8.31
C TYR A 68 -24.08 -10.70 -9.15
N VAL A 69 -23.15 -10.88 -10.07
CA VAL A 69 -23.06 -12.11 -10.89
C VAL A 69 -22.20 -13.17 -10.19
N ASP A 70 -22.40 -14.44 -10.56
CA ASP A 70 -21.66 -15.56 -9.95
C ASP A 70 -20.17 -15.61 -10.33
N ASP A 71 -19.78 -14.98 -11.45
CA ASP A 71 -18.39 -14.99 -11.91
C ASP A 71 -17.51 -14.05 -11.08
N VAL A 72 -16.70 -14.63 -10.20
CA VAL A 72 -15.75 -13.92 -9.33
C VAL A 72 -14.82 -12.98 -10.10
N LEU A 73 -14.39 -13.35 -11.31
CA LEU A 73 -13.50 -12.50 -12.10
C LEU A 73 -14.23 -11.22 -12.55
N SER A 74 -15.49 -11.34 -12.95
CA SER A 74 -16.35 -10.20 -13.27
C SER A 74 -16.56 -9.30 -12.05
N VAL A 75 -16.84 -9.87 -10.88
CA VAL A 75 -17.00 -9.13 -9.61
C VAL A 75 -15.72 -8.36 -9.25
N ILE A 76 -14.56 -9.02 -9.26
CA ILE A 76 -13.28 -8.40 -8.92
C ILE A 76 -12.91 -7.29 -9.91
N ASN A 77 -13.08 -7.52 -11.22
CA ASN A 77 -12.82 -6.50 -12.23
C ASN A 77 -13.73 -5.28 -12.04
N THR A 78 -14.99 -5.50 -11.66
CA THR A 78 -15.95 -4.43 -11.35
C THR A 78 -15.50 -3.60 -10.14
N ILE A 79 -15.05 -4.25 -9.06
CA ILE A 79 -14.48 -3.57 -7.89
C ILE A 79 -13.26 -2.72 -8.28
N GLU A 80 -12.38 -3.23 -9.15
CA GLU A 80 -11.21 -2.47 -9.62
C GLU A 80 -11.62 -1.24 -10.46
N LEU A 81 -12.67 -1.35 -11.29
CA LEU A 81 -13.22 -0.21 -12.02
C LEU A 81 -13.85 0.84 -11.10
N PHE A 82 -14.50 0.43 -10.00
CA PHE A 82 -14.98 1.37 -8.98
C PHE A 82 -13.84 2.19 -8.36
N LYS A 83 -12.64 1.61 -8.21
CA LYS A 83 -11.47 2.36 -7.74
C LYS A 83 -11.04 3.47 -8.69
N GLN A 84 -11.32 3.32 -9.98
CA GLN A 84 -11.08 4.39 -10.94
C GLN A 84 -12.12 5.51 -10.77
N LEU A 85 -13.40 5.15 -10.64
CA LEU A 85 -14.49 6.13 -10.50
C LEU A 85 -14.38 6.95 -9.21
N MET A 86 -14.06 6.31 -8.09
CA MET A 86 -13.95 6.97 -6.79
C MET A 86 -12.86 8.06 -6.70
N ARG A 87 -11.93 8.10 -7.66
CA ARG A 87 -10.90 9.14 -7.74
C ARG A 87 -11.44 10.52 -8.14
N THR A 88 -12.70 10.58 -8.57
CA THR A 88 -13.40 11.83 -8.88
C THR A 88 -14.46 12.12 -7.83
N VAL A 89 -14.81 13.40 -7.64
CA VAL A 89 -15.86 13.81 -6.68
C VAL A 89 -17.21 13.22 -7.08
N VAL A 90 -17.60 13.35 -8.35
CA VAL A 90 -18.89 12.85 -8.84
C VAL A 90 -18.92 11.33 -8.94
N GLY A 91 -17.81 10.68 -9.30
CA GLY A 91 -17.71 9.22 -9.30
C GLY A 91 -17.82 8.61 -7.91
N TYR A 92 -17.23 9.25 -6.89
CA TYR A 92 -17.45 8.84 -5.50
C TYR A 92 -18.91 9.00 -5.08
N ALA A 93 -19.52 10.15 -5.35
CA ALA A 93 -20.94 10.39 -5.04
C ALA A 93 -21.87 9.38 -5.75
N PHE A 94 -21.54 8.96 -6.96
CA PHE A 94 -22.25 7.89 -7.65
C PHE A 94 -22.18 6.57 -6.85
N LEU A 95 -20.99 6.14 -6.43
CA LEU A 95 -20.82 4.90 -5.65
C LEU A 95 -21.55 4.95 -4.30
N GLU A 96 -21.56 6.12 -3.66
CA GLU A 96 -22.29 6.35 -2.41
C GLU A 96 -23.81 6.26 -2.62
N ASN A 97 -24.34 6.95 -3.62
CA ASN A 97 -25.77 6.94 -3.97
C ASN A 97 -26.25 5.56 -4.42
N ALA A 98 -25.39 4.80 -5.11
CA ALA A 98 -25.67 3.41 -5.51
C ALA A 98 -25.45 2.40 -4.36
N HIS A 99 -25.16 2.87 -3.14
CA HIS A 99 -24.92 2.04 -1.94
C HIS A 99 -23.80 1.01 -2.07
N ILE A 100 -22.86 1.23 -2.99
CA ILE A 100 -21.77 0.29 -3.28
C ILE A 100 -20.87 0.13 -2.05
N LEU A 101 -20.47 1.24 -1.41
CA LEU A 101 -19.60 1.19 -0.23
C LEU A 101 -20.19 0.33 0.89
N LYS A 102 -21.49 0.47 1.13
CA LYS A 102 -22.21 -0.32 2.14
C LYS A 102 -22.24 -1.80 1.77
N HIS A 103 -22.60 -2.11 0.52
CA HIS A 103 -22.65 -3.49 0.02
C HIS A 103 -21.28 -4.18 0.12
N LEU A 104 -20.20 -3.48 -0.24
CA LEU A 104 -18.84 -3.97 -0.13
C LEU A 104 -18.47 -4.27 1.35
N ALA A 105 -18.80 -3.37 2.28
CA ALA A 105 -18.54 -3.61 3.70
C ALA A 105 -19.32 -4.82 4.25
N GLU A 106 -20.59 -4.96 3.87
CA GLU A 106 -21.42 -6.13 4.23
C GLU A 106 -20.82 -7.44 3.70
N PHE A 107 -20.21 -7.42 2.51
CA PHE A 107 -19.55 -8.59 1.92
C PHE A 107 -18.34 -9.07 2.74
N ILE A 108 -17.57 -8.16 3.35
CA ILE A 108 -16.45 -8.56 4.24
C ILE A 108 -16.98 -9.23 5.52
N GLN A 109 -18.13 -8.79 6.02
CA GLN A 109 -18.69 -9.29 7.29
C GLN A 109 -19.17 -10.74 7.21
N ASP A 110 -19.52 -11.22 6.02
CA ASP A 110 -19.92 -12.61 5.79
C ASP A 110 -18.86 -13.59 6.33
N GLU A 111 -19.29 -14.69 6.98
CA GLU A 111 -18.40 -15.68 7.61
C GLU A 111 -18.08 -16.87 6.71
N ASP A 112 -18.43 -16.82 5.42
CA ASP A 112 -18.02 -17.83 4.45
C ASP A 112 -16.54 -17.68 4.09
N PHE A 113 -15.74 -18.61 4.62
CA PHE A 113 -14.30 -18.74 4.35
C PHE A 113 -13.96 -20.00 3.55
N GLU A 114 -14.96 -20.81 3.19
CA GLU A 114 -14.78 -22.06 2.45
C GLU A 114 -14.71 -21.78 0.95
N ASP A 115 -15.62 -20.93 0.44
CA ASP A 115 -15.62 -20.57 -0.97
C ASP A 115 -14.43 -19.66 -1.30
N THR A 116 -13.59 -20.14 -2.22
CA THR A 116 -12.43 -19.40 -2.71
C THR A 116 -12.85 -18.13 -3.45
N SER A 117 -14.01 -18.13 -4.12
CA SER A 117 -14.55 -16.95 -4.79
C SER A 117 -14.86 -15.85 -3.77
N ASN A 118 -15.52 -16.20 -2.66
CA ASN A 118 -15.81 -15.28 -1.57
C ASN A 118 -14.53 -14.75 -0.90
N VAL A 119 -13.53 -15.61 -0.67
CA VAL A 119 -12.21 -15.18 -0.15
C VAL A 119 -11.55 -14.16 -1.08
N LEU A 120 -11.51 -14.41 -2.38
CA LEU A 120 -10.90 -13.50 -3.36
C LEU A 120 -11.65 -12.17 -3.45
N THR A 121 -12.98 -12.20 -3.45
CA THR A 121 -13.80 -10.98 -3.44
C THR A 121 -13.55 -10.17 -2.17
N LYS A 122 -13.54 -10.79 -0.98
CA LYS A 122 -13.21 -10.11 0.28
C LYS A 122 -11.83 -9.44 0.23
N CYS A 123 -10.82 -10.11 -0.35
CA CYS A 123 -9.50 -9.51 -0.58
C CYS A 123 -9.59 -8.26 -1.49
N ALA A 124 -10.34 -8.33 -2.59
CA ALA A 124 -10.53 -7.20 -3.50
C ALA A 124 -11.24 -6.02 -2.81
N VAL A 125 -12.23 -6.30 -1.96
CA VAL A 125 -12.94 -5.28 -1.19
C VAL A 125 -12.04 -4.61 -0.15
N MET A 126 -11.28 -5.39 0.62
CA MET A 126 -10.33 -4.82 1.59
C MET A 126 -9.33 -3.90 0.89
N LYS A 127 -8.79 -4.34 -0.26
CA LYS A 127 -7.92 -3.51 -1.09
C LYS A 127 -8.61 -2.22 -1.56
N PHE A 128 -9.88 -2.27 -1.97
CA PHE A 128 -10.67 -1.08 -2.33
C PHE A 128 -10.71 -0.05 -1.18
N PHE A 129 -10.98 -0.49 0.05
CA PHE A 129 -10.97 0.43 1.20
C PHE A 129 -9.57 0.93 1.55
N GLY A 130 -8.54 0.10 1.41
CA GLY A 130 -7.15 0.52 1.57
C GLY A 130 -6.75 1.60 0.56
N ASP A 131 -7.15 1.44 -0.70
CA ASP A 131 -6.92 2.41 -1.77
C ASP A 131 -7.66 3.73 -1.49
N LEU A 132 -8.90 3.67 -0.97
CA LEU A 132 -9.63 4.85 -0.49
C LEU A 132 -8.87 5.59 0.61
N ALA A 133 -8.39 4.86 1.61
CA ALA A 133 -7.70 5.46 2.75
C ALA A 133 -6.36 6.10 2.37
N ALA A 134 -5.63 5.49 1.43
CA ALA A 134 -4.36 6.02 0.96
C ALA A 134 -4.52 7.28 0.07
N PHE A 135 -5.59 7.33 -0.73
CA PHE A 135 -5.80 8.43 -1.69
C PHE A 135 -6.63 9.59 -1.11
N GLU A 136 -7.69 9.31 -0.36
CA GLU A 136 -8.63 10.30 0.20
C GLU A 136 -8.93 9.98 1.69
N PRO A 137 -7.96 10.17 2.59
CA PRO A 137 -8.06 9.77 4.00
C PRO A 137 -9.23 10.45 4.75
N ALA A 138 -9.64 11.64 4.35
CA ALA A 138 -10.81 12.32 4.92
C ALA A 138 -12.12 11.58 4.59
N ARG A 139 -12.31 11.16 3.34
CA ARG A 139 -13.47 10.35 2.95
C ARG A 139 -13.44 8.98 3.61
N PHE A 140 -12.26 8.36 3.71
CA PHE A 140 -12.15 7.11 4.44
C PHE A 140 -12.56 7.26 5.91
N ALA A 141 -12.27 8.39 6.56
CA ALA A 141 -12.72 8.64 7.94
C ALA A 141 -14.26 8.64 8.05
N GLU A 142 -14.96 9.23 7.09
CA GLU A 142 -16.44 9.24 7.02
C GLU A 142 -17.01 7.84 6.79
N VAL A 143 -16.39 7.07 5.87
CA VAL A 143 -16.73 5.67 5.62
C VAL A 143 -16.46 4.80 6.85
N GLN A 144 -15.34 5.01 7.53
CA GLN A 144 -15.01 4.30 8.76
C GLN A 144 -16.03 4.60 9.86
N ALA A 145 -16.45 5.86 10.02
CA ALA A 145 -17.43 6.24 11.03
C ALA A 145 -18.81 5.62 10.78
N SER A 146 -19.18 5.38 9.51
CA SER A 146 -20.50 4.85 9.13
C SER A 146 -20.54 3.33 9.00
N LEU A 147 -19.49 2.70 8.46
CA LEU A 147 -19.45 1.27 8.12
C LEU A 147 -18.53 0.44 9.02
N ASN A 148 -17.74 1.09 9.89
CA ASN A 148 -16.82 0.44 10.82
C ASN A 148 -15.83 -0.54 10.16
N VAL A 149 -15.32 -0.17 8.98
CA VAL A 149 -14.38 -0.95 8.15
C VAL A 149 -13.18 -1.48 8.94
N LEU A 150 -12.60 -0.68 9.84
CA LEU A 150 -11.44 -1.10 10.64
C LEU A 150 -11.76 -2.27 11.58
N ALA A 151 -12.99 -2.36 12.11
CA ALA A 151 -13.41 -3.51 12.90
C ALA A 151 -13.61 -4.76 12.02
N LEU A 152 -14.01 -4.58 10.75
CA LEU A 152 -14.06 -5.67 9.78
C LEU A 152 -12.64 -6.21 9.50
N LEU A 153 -11.65 -5.32 9.34
CA LEU A 153 -10.25 -5.71 9.15
C LEU A 153 -9.69 -6.45 10.38
N ASP A 154 -10.03 -6.01 11.59
CA ASP A 154 -9.62 -6.67 12.84
C ASP A 154 -10.06 -8.14 12.83
N LYS A 155 -11.32 -8.41 12.50
CA LYS A 155 -11.84 -9.79 12.36
C LYS A 155 -11.09 -10.61 11.30
N GLN A 156 -10.68 -10.00 10.20
CA GLN A 156 -9.97 -10.73 9.14
C GLN A 156 -8.53 -11.09 9.51
N LEU A 157 -7.90 -10.40 10.48
CA LEU A 157 -6.58 -10.80 11.02
C LEU A 157 -6.64 -12.15 11.76
N ASP A 158 -7.80 -12.49 12.31
CA ASP A 158 -8.06 -13.77 13.00
C ASP A 158 -8.55 -14.88 12.05
N SER A 159 -8.74 -14.59 10.76
CA SER A 159 -9.26 -15.55 9.79
C SER A 159 -8.41 -16.81 9.68
N PRO A 160 -8.98 -18.01 9.49
CA PRO A 160 -8.18 -19.21 9.19
C PRO A 160 -7.50 -19.15 7.80
N ARG A 161 -7.94 -18.25 6.92
CA ARG A 161 -7.41 -18.10 5.56
C ARG A 161 -6.26 -17.09 5.55
N GLN A 162 -5.08 -17.52 5.11
CA GLN A 162 -3.90 -16.67 5.04
C GLN A 162 -4.11 -15.48 4.10
N GLU A 163 -4.84 -15.68 3.00
CA GLU A 163 -5.13 -14.66 2.00
C GLU A 163 -5.89 -13.46 2.61
N LEU A 164 -6.82 -13.75 3.53
CA LEU A 164 -7.60 -12.72 4.22
C LEU A 164 -6.74 -11.97 5.25
N LYS A 165 -5.88 -12.68 5.99
CA LYS A 165 -4.90 -12.03 6.88
C LYS A 165 -3.97 -11.11 6.11
N ASP A 166 -3.42 -11.59 5.00
CA ASP A 166 -2.50 -10.84 4.15
C ASP A 166 -3.17 -9.59 3.57
N ALA A 167 -4.40 -9.73 3.07
CA ALA A 167 -5.19 -8.60 2.58
C ALA A 167 -5.54 -7.58 3.68
N ALA A 168 -5.88 -8.05 4.88
CA ALA A 168 -6.16 -7.20 6.03
C ALA A 168 -4.91 -6.42 6.48
N LEU A 169 -3.77 -7.10 6.62
CA LEU A 169 -2.47 -6.47 6.93
C LEU A 169 -2.14 -5.36 5.93
N GLN A 170 -2.20 -5.68 4.64
CA GLN A 170 -1.91 -4.72 3.57
C GLN A 170 -2.86 -3.52 3.61
N THR A 171 -4.14 -3.77 3.89
CA THR A 171 -5.15 -2.71 3.99
C THR A 171 -4.89 -1.80 5.18
N ILE A 172 -4.55 -2.36 6.35
CA ILE A 172 -4.15 -1.59 7.55
C ILE A 172 -2.90 -0.75 7.23
N GLY A 173 -1.91 -1.33 6.55
CA GLY A 173 -0.73 -0.61 6.08
C GLY A 173 -1.09 0.57 5.18
N ASN A 174 -2.00 0.39 4.22
CA ASN A 174 -2.46 1.45 3.33
C ASN A 174 -3.24 2.54 4.09
N VAL A 175 -4.10 2.17 5.05
CA VAL A 175 -4.80 3.14 5.91
C VAL A 175 -3.79 3.99 6.67
N GLY A 176 -2.82 3.38 7.33
CA GLY A 176 -1.81 4.10 8.10
C GLY A 176 -0.67 4.70 7.28
N SER A 177 -0.75 4.69 5.95
CA SER A 177 0.28 5.29 5.07
C SER A 177 0.27 6.82 5.07
N THR A 178 -0.75 7.45 5.67
CA THR A 178 -0.88 8.90 5.84
C THR A 178 -0.99 9.27 7.32
N PRO A 179 -0.60 10.49 7.73
CA PRO A 179 -0.74 10.92 9.14
C PRO A 179 -2.17 10.87 9.65
N GLN A 180 -3.14 11.21 8.79
CA GLN A 180 -4.56 11.19 9.15
C GLN A 180 -5.07 9.76 9.36
N GLY A 181 -4.75 8.84 8.44
CA GLY A 181 -5.15 7.45 8.58
C GLY A 181 -4.46 6.75 9.75
N LEU A 182 -3.20 7.10 10.03
CA LEU A 182 -2.49 6.61 11.21
C LEU A 182 -3.15 7.09 12.51
N LYS A 183 -3.63 8.34 12.57
CA LYS A 183 -4.43 8.85 13.69
C LYS A 183 -5.76 8.11 13.85
N LEU A 184 -6.41 7.70 12.76
CA LEU A 184 -7.60 6.84 12.83
C LEU A 184 -7.26 5.49 13.44
N LEU A 185 -6.16 4.86 13.02
CA LEU A 185 -5.69 3.59 13.60
C LEU A 185 -5.31 3.71 15.08
N ASP A 186 -4.76 4.86 15.51
CA ASP A 186 -4.42 5.12 16.91
C ASP A 186 -5.64 5.00 17.85
N SER A 187 -6.84 5.28 17.33
CA SER A 187 -8.09 5.11 18.07
C SER A 187 -8.58 3.66 18.17
N GLN A 188 -7.97 2.73 17.41
CA GLN A 188 -8.34 1.32 17.31
C GLN A 188 -7.30 0.43 18.00
N ASN A 189 -7.25 0.51 19.33
CA ASN A 189 -6.25 -0.23 20.12
C ASN A 189 -6.29 -1.74 19.91
N SER A 190 -7.48 -2.35 19.76
CA SER A 190 -7.60 -3.80 19.50
C SER A 190 -6.95 -4.17 18.17
N LEU A 191 -7.30 -3.45 17.10
CA LEU A 191 -6.77 -3.68 15.76
C LEU A 191 -5.24 -3.57 15.72
N LEU A 192 -4.66 -2.56 16.39
CA LEU A 192 -3.21 -2.43 16.46
C LEU A 192 -2.56 -3.58 17.27
N ALA A 193 -3.21 -4.05 18.34
CA ALA A 193 -2.74 -5.22 19.08
C ALA A 193 -2.78 -6.48 18.20
N SER A 194 -3.90 -6.76 17.53
CA SER A 194 -4.05 -7.86 16.57
C SER A 194 -3.01 -7.79 15.46
N PHE A 195 -2.78 -6.60 14.90
CA PHE A 195 -1.73 -6.38 13.91
C PHE A 195 -0.35 -6.78 14.45
N THR A 196 0.00 -6.34 15.66
CA THR A 196 1.30 -6.69 16.28
C THR A 196 1.45 -8.17 16.58
N GLU A 197 0.37 -8.84 16.99
CA GLU A 197 0.34 -10.28 17.25
C GLU A 197 0.53 -11.09 15.96
N VAL A 198 -0.24 -10.77 14.91
CA VAL A 198 -0.08 -11.39 13.60
C VAL A 198 1.31 -11.11 13.04
N TYR A 199 1.82 -9.89 13.13
CA TYR A 199 3.18 -9.56 12.73
C TYR A 199 4.21 -10.44 13.46
N GLY A 200 4.10 -10.55 14.79
CA GLY A 200 5.05 -11.27 15.64
C GLY A 200 5.07 -12.78 15.41
N SER A 201 3.92 -13.36 15.06
CA SER A 201 3.75 -14.81 14.83
C SER A 201 3.90 -15.22 13.35
N ALA A 202 3.81 -14.27 12.42
CA ALA A 202 3.86 -14.55 10.98
C ALA A 202 5.21 -15.12 10.53
N ALA A 203 5.14 -16.01 9.53
CA ALA A 203 6.29 -16.55 8.82
C ALA A 203 6.10 -16.43 7.30
N GLY A 204 7.19 -16.63 6.54
CA GLY A 204 7.13 -16.72 5.07
C GLY A 204 6.50 -15.49 4.39
N PRO A 205 5.59 -15.69 3.41
CA PRO A 205 4.93 -14.60 2.70
C PRO A 205 4.16 -13.63 3.61
N THR A 206 3.39 -14.12 4.58
CA THR A 206 2.65 -13.25 5.52
C THR A 206 3.57 -12.35 6.32
N ARG A 207 4.73 -12.84 6.75
CA ARG A 207 5.74 -11.99 7.43
C ARG A 207 6.24 -10.89 6.51
N THR A 208 6.40 -11.17 5.23
CA THR A 208 6.79 -10.18 4.21
C THR A 208 5.71 -9.11 4.06
N THR A 209 4.44 -9.52 3.94
CA THR A 209 3.28 -8.61 3.89
C THR A 209 3.19 -7.75 5.15
N ALA A 210 3.37 -8.34 6.33
CA ALA A 210 3.34 -7.63 7.61
C ALA A 210 4.46 -6.58 7.70
N MET A 211 5.68 -6.88 7.23
CA MET A 211 6.79 -5.92 7.16
C MET A 211 6.52 -4.78 6.16
N LEU A 212 5.98 -5.07 4.98
CA LEU A 212 5.61 -4.02 4.03
C LEU A 212 4.50 -3.12 4.58
N SER A 213 3.53 -3.71 5.29
CA SER A 213 2.47 -2.97 5.97
C SER A 213 3.03 -2.08 7.08
N LEU A 214 3.95 -2.61 7.90
CA LEU A 214 4.68 -1.82 8.90
C LEU A 214 5.46 -0.67 8.26
N SER A 215 6.13 -0.90 7.13
CA SER A 215 6.83 0.16 6.40
C SER A 215 5.88 1.28 5.99
N ALA A 216 4.66 0.97 5.58
CA ALA A 216 3.65 1.98 5.23
C ALA A 216 3.20 2.77 6.47
N LEU A 217 2.94 2.09 7.60
CA LEU A 217 2.61 2.73 8.88
C LEU A 217 3.71 3.71 9.33
N LEU A 218 4.98 3.34 9.18
CA LEU A 218 6.11 4.21 9.50
C LEU A 218 6.16 5.45 8.60
N VAL A 219 5.88 5.29 7.30
CA VAL A 219 5.80 6.44 6.37
C VAL A 219 4.66 7.39 6.74
N GLY A 220 3.51 6.88 7.18
CA GLY A 220 2.42 7.73 7.69
C GLY A 220 2.77 8.48 8.97
N GLY A 221 3.80 8.05 9.70
CA GLY A 221 4.36 8.80 10.84
C GLY A 221 5.16 10.04 10.43
N THR A 222 5.43 10.25 9.13
CA THR A 222 6.11 11.45 8.65
C THR A 222 5.16 12.65 8.68
N GLY A 223 5.46 13.65 9.49
CA GLY A 223 4.65 14.87 9.60
C GLY A 223 4.40 15.27 11.07
N PRO A 224 3.15 15.44 11.51
CA PRO A 224 2.83 15.89 12.87
C PRO A 224 3.42 14.97 13.96
N ALA A 225 3.78 15.56 15.10
CA ALA A 225 4.36 14.83 16.23
C ALA A 225 3.47 13.67 16.71
N GLU A 226 2.15 13.85 16.70
CA GLU A 226 1.17 12.80 17.06
C GLU A 226 1.31 11.55 16.17
N ALA A 227 1.36 11.72 14.85
CA ALA A 227 1.49 10.61 13.91
C ALA A 227 2.85 9.91 14.07
N SER A 228 3.92 10.68 14.24
CA SER A 228 5.25 10.14 14.53
C SER A 228 5.26 9.30 15.81
N GLU A 229 4.54 9.72 16.85
CA GLU A 229 4.47 8.99 18.13
C GLU A 229 3.61 7.73 18.02
N THR A 230 2.51 7.75 17.26
CA THR A 230 1.75 6.52 16.95
C THR A 230 2.63 5.50 16.22
N ALA A 231 3.35 5.92 15.18
CA ALA A 231 4.29 5.04 14.46
C ALA A 231 5.36 4.47 15.41
N ARG A 232 5.86 5.29 16.34
CA ARG A 232 6.81 4.86 17.37
C ARG A 232 6.21 3.80 18.27
N ARG A 233 5.00 4.02 18.79
CA ARG A 233 4.32 3.09 19.70
C ARG A 233 4.07 1.73 19.05
N ILE A 234 3.67 1.72 17.78
CA ILE A 234 3.50 0.48 17.00
C ILE A 234 4.84 -0.26 16.90
N PHE A 235 5.92 0.42 16.51
CA PHE A 235 7.25 -0.20 16.40
C PHE A 235 7.77 -0.72 17.76
N GLN A 236 7.56 0.03 18.84
CA GLN A 236 7.93 -0.40 20.20
C GLN A 236 7.10 -1.60 20.66
N GLY A 237 5.81 -1.66 20.30
CA GLY A 237 4.94 -2.83 20.55
C GLY A 237 5.44 -4.12 19.88
N LEU A 238 6.20 -3.99 18.78
CA LEU A 238 6.87 -5.12 18.11
C LEU A 238 8.20 -5.54 18.77
N GLY A 239 8.61 -4.87 19.84
CA GLY A 239 9.85 -5.13 20.56
C GLY A 239 10.97 -4.11 20.28
N GLY A 240 10.68 -3.03 19.56
CA GLY A 240 11.59 -1.89 19.38
C GLY A 240 12.97 -2.30 18.88
N THR A 241 14.02 -2.09 19.69
CA THR A 241 15.39 -2.49 19.37
C THR A 241 15.55 -3.98 19.04
N ASN A 242 14.77 -4.89 19.65
CA ASN A 242 14.78 -6.31 19.30
C ASN A 242 14.22 -6.54 17.89
N GLU A 243 13.21 -5.76 17.50
CA GLU A 243 12.68 -5.81 16.14
C GLU A 243 13.69 -5.25 15.14
N LEU A 244 14.42 -4.18 15.48
CA LEU A 244 15.53 -3.69 14.65
C LEU A 244 16.57 -4.80 14.38
N GLN A 245 16.93 -5.59 15.39
CA GLN A 245 17.84 -6.73 15.22
C GLN A 245 17.25 -7.81 14.29
N ARG A 246 15.96 -8.13 14.43
CA ARG A 246 15.27 -9.07 13.52
C ARG A 246 15.24 -8.53 12.09
N LEU A 247 15.04 -7.23 11.89
CA LEU A 247 15.09 -6.60 10.56
C LEU A 247 16.50 -6.68 9.95
N ILE A 248 17.56 -6.51 10.75
CA ILE A 248 18.93 -6.73 10.29
C ILE A 248 19.14 -8.19 9.86
N GLN A 249 18.62 -9.16 10.62
CA GLN A 249 18.70 -10.59 10.25
C GLN A 249 17.94 -10.89 8.96
N ASN A 250 16.70 -10.40 8.81
CA ASN A 250 15.95 -10.50 7.56
C ASN A 250 16.69 -9.80 6.40
N GLY A 251 17.34 -8.67 6.68
CA GLY A 251 18.19 -7.94 5.75
C GLY A 251 19.46 -8.71 5.28
N LYS A 252 19.82 -9.80 5.96
CA LYS A 252 20.89 -10.75 5.60
C LYS A 252 20.34 -12.03 4.94
N SER A 253 19.02 -12.15 4.78
CA SER A 253 18.37 -13.33 4.21
C SER A 253 18.80 -13.59 2.76
N ALA A 254 18.90 -14.88 2.42
CA ALA A 254 19.17 -15.32 1.06
C ALA A 254 17.99 -15.05 0.10
N PHE A 255 16.77 -14.93 0.64
CA PHE A 255 15.53 -14.66 -0.10
C PHE A 255 15.34 -13.16 -0.30
N ASP A 256 15.04 -12.76 -1.54
CA ASP A 256 14.92 -11.35 -1.93
C ASP A 256 13.71 -10.69 -1.29
N GLU A 257 12.59 -11.38 -1.21
CA GLU A 257 11.31 -10.89 -0.71
C GLU A 257 11.43 -10.47 0.77
N SER A 258 11.95 -11.37 1.61
CA SER A 258 12.20 -11.12 3.03
C SER A 258 13.20 -9.97 3.22
N ARG A 259 14.27 -9.94 2.43
CA ARG A 259 15.31 -8.91 2.51
C ARG A 259 14.79 -7.53 2.10
N PHE A 260 14.03 -7.44 1.01
CA PHE A 260 13.47 -6.18 0.54
C PHE A 260 12.37 -5.65 1.46
N ALA A 261 11.54 -6.51 2.02
CA ALA A 261 10.55 -6.08 3.01
C ALA A 261 11.21 -5.55 4.29
N ALA A 262 12.30 -6.17 4.75
CA ALA A 262 13.09 -5.62 5.85
C ALA A 262 13.73 -4.26 5.49
N TYR A 263 14.27 -4.12 4.27
CA TYR A 263 14.79 -2.84 3.79
C TYR A 263 13.73 -1.75 3.68
N ALA A 264 12.49 -2.09 3.32
CA ALA A 264 11.38 -1.15 3.33
C ALA A 264 11.13 -0.61 4.75
N VAL A 265 11.05 -1.48 5.77
CA VAL A 265 10.88 -1.06 7.17
C VAL A 265 12.05 -0.18 7.64
N LEU A 266 13.30 -0.58 7.35
CA LEU A 266 14.47 0.22 7.69
C LEU A 266 14.45 1.60 6.99
N LYS A 267 13.99 1.68 5.75
CA LYS A 267 13.81 2.97 5.08
C LYS A 267 12.70 3.81 5.72
N GLY A 268 11.61 3.18 6.17
CA GLY A 268 10.54 3.82 6.95
C GLY A 268 11.05 4.40 8.27
N LEU A 269 11.94 3.69 8.98
CA LEU A 269 12.61 4.20 10.18
C LEU A 269 13.53 5.38 9.86
N ALA A 270 14.24 5.35 8.73
CA ALA A 270 15.20 6.38 8.34
C ALA A 270 14.57 7.78 8.16
N VAL A 271 13.29 7.83 7.77
CA VAL A 271 12.56 9.10 7.59
C VAL A 271 11.98 9.66 8.89
N LEU A 272 12.09 8.92 10.01
CA LEU A 272 11.57 9.31 11.31
C LEU A 272 12.71 9.70 12.28
N PRO A 273 12.60 10.82 13.02
CA PRO A 273 13.65 11.27 13.94
C PRO A 273 14.00 10.23 15.02
N TRP A 274 12.99 9.61 15.64
CA TRP A 274 13.21 8.56 16.62
C TRP A 274 13.73 7.26 15.99
N GLY A 275 13.45 7.02 14.70
CA GLY A 275 14.04 5.89 13.97
C GLY A 275 15.55 6.08 13.76
N LEU A 276 16.01 7.32 13.56
CA LEU A 276 17.44 7.63 13.57
C LEU A 276 18.09 7.41 14.94
N GLN A 277 17.37 7.63 16.04
CA GLN A 277 17.87 7.30 17.38
C GLN A 277 18.10 5.78 17.53
N GLU A 278 17.17 4.96 17.05
CA GLU A 278 17.32 3.48 17.02
C GLU A 278 18.55 3.08 16.20
N PHE A 279 18.78 3.71 15.05
CA PHE A 279 19.97 3.49 14.23
C PHE A 279 21.26 3.91 14.94
N ASN A 280 21.27 5.08 15.58
CA ASN A 280 22.42 5.61 16.31
C ASN A 280 22.81 4.70 17.48
N ALA A 281 21.82 4.12 18.16
CA ALA A 281 22.00 3.22 19.30
C ALA A 281 22.49 1.82 18.90
N SER A 282 22.33 1.42 17.64
CA SER A 282 22.68 0.08 17.16
C SER A 282 23.96 0.08 16.33
N SER A 283 25.08 -0.27 16.96
CA SER A 283 26.35 -0.50 16.26
C SER A 283 26.24 -1.62 15.23
N GLU A 284 25.40 -2.63 15.50
CA GLU A 284 25.11 -3.71 14.54
C GLU A 284 24.44 -3.16 13.28
N PHE A 285 23.44 -2.29 13.41
CA PHE A 285 22.80 -1.66 12.26
C PHE A 285 23.81 -0.84 11.44
N VAL A 286 24.59 0.01 12.11
CA VAL A 286 25.57 0.88 11.44
C VAL A 286 26.59 0.05 10.66
N ASN A 287 27.09 -1.04 11.24
CA ASN A 287 28.01 -1.92 10.54
C ASN A 287 27.33 -2.68 9.40
N PHE A 288 26.14 -3.23 9.64
CA PHE A 288 25.37 -3.93 8.63
C PHE A 288 25.09 -3.08 7.38
N ILE A 289 24.62 -1.84 7.57
CA ILE A 289 24.16 -1.00 6.46
C ILE A 289 25.33 -0.37 5.68
N THR A 290 26.47 -0.10 6.35
CA THR A 290 27.65 0.54 5.72
C THR A 290 28.68 -0.45 5.17
N ASP A 291 28.64 -1.72 5.58
CA ASP A 291 29.54 -2.75 5.04
C ASP A 291 29.15 -3.09 3.59
N ARG A 292 30.03 -2.69 2.67
CA ARG A 292 29.89 -2.91 1.22
C ARG A 292 30.06 -4.38 0.81
N GLY A 293 30.74 -5.19 1.62
CA GLY A 293 31.02 -6.60 1.34
C GLY A 293 29.84 -7.53 1.60
N LEU A 294 28.90 -7.13 2.47
CA LEU A 294 27.76 -7.95 2.86
C LEU A 294 26.68 -8.09 1.77
N GLU A 295 26.55 -7.12 0.87
CA GLU A 295 25.54 -7.15 -0.19
C GLU A 295 26.19 -7.07 -1.57
N LYS A 296 26.01 -8.14 -2.34
CA LYS A 296 26.62 -8.30 -3.66
C LYS A 296 25.61 -8.05 -4.79
N ARG A 297 24.31 -8.16 -4.51
CA ARG A 297 23.23 -8.03 -5.49
C ARG A 297 22.96 -6.56 -5.79
N LEU A 298 22.68 -6.25 -7.06
CA LEU A 298 22.46 -4.89 -7.54
C LEU A 298 21.36 -4.17 -6.75
N THR A 299 20.19 -4.78 -6.70
CA THR A 299 19.00 -4.24 -6.03
C THR A 299 19.20 -4.06 -4.52
N GLY A 300 19.92 -4.98 -3.87
CA GLY A 300 20.25 -4.85 -2.45
C GLY A 300 21.13 -3.63 -2.17
N LYS A 301 22.12 -3.36 -3.03
CA LYS A 301 22.97 -2.16 -2.92
C LYS A 301 22.15 -0.87 -3.08
N GLU A 302 21.21 -0.84 -4.02
CA GLU A 302 20.29 0.29 -4.22
C GLU A 302 19.41 0.54 -3.00
N TRP A 303 18.87 -0.53 -2.38
CA TRP A 303 18.11 -0.42 -1.15
C TRP A 303 18.92 0.14 0.01
N ARG A 304 20.14 -0.37 0.24
CA ARG A 304 21.01 0.14 1.31
C ARG A 304 21.37 1.61 1.11
N PHE A 305 21.69 1.97 -0.14
CA PHE A 305 21.91 3.37 -0.51
C PHE A 305 20.65 4.21 -0.25
N ALA A 306 19.46 3.74 -0.62
CA ALA A 306 18.21 4.46 -0.40
C ALA A 306 17.90 4.67 1.10
N ILE A 307 18.18 3.68 1.96
CA ILE A 307 18.04 3.78 3.42
C ILE A 307 18.98 4.87 3.96
N LEU A 308 20.27 4.81 3.60
CA LEU A 308 21.26 5.77 4.07
C LEU A 308 21.00 7.18 3.53
N ARG A 309 20.55 7.29 2.28
CA ARG A 309 20.15 8.56 1.69
C ARG A 309 18.96 9.15 2.44
N ALA A 310 17.93 8.35 2.76
CA ALA A 310 16.80 8.81 3.55
C ALA A 310 17.26 9.29 4.95
N ALA A 311 18.16 8.55 5.60
CA ALA A 311 18.70 8.94 6.91
C ALA A 311 19.49 10.26 6.87
N VAL A 312 20.33 10.46 5.84
CA VAL A 312 21.11 11.69 5.67
C VAL A 312 20.24 12.89 5.28
N GLN A 313 19.16 12.66 4.52
CA GLN A 313 18.22 13.71 4.09
C GLN A 313 17.18 14.06 5.16
N ASN A 314 17.10 13.28 6.24
CA ASN A 314 16.22 13.57 7.36
C ASN A 314 16.59 14.94 7.98
N PRO A 315 15.65 15.89 8.14
CA PRO A 315 15.93 17.22 8.67
C PRO A 315 16.56 17.23 10.07
N GLN A 316 16.40 16.15 10.84
CA GLN A 316 16.95 16.01 12.20
C GLN A 316 18.19 15.11 12.26
N ALA A 317 18.81 14.76 11.12
CA ALA A 317 19.96 13.86 11.08
C ALA A 317 21.12 14.31 11.99
N ASP A 318 21.53 15.58 11.92
CA ASP A 318 22.61 16.13 12.75
C ASP A 318 22.27 16.18 14.26
N GLN A 319 20.98 16.12 14.62
CA GLN A 319 20.51 16.09 16.01
C GLN A 319 20.43 14.68 16.58
N GLN A 320 20.02 13.71 15.75
CA GLN A 320 19.71 12.34 16.19
C GLN A 320 20.87 11.36 15.99
N LEU A 321 21.76 11.62 15.02
CA LEU A 321 22.92 10.79 14.75
C LEU A 321 24.18 11.45 15.31
N ASN A 322 25.02 10.67 15.98
CA ASN A 322 26.33 11.18 16.38
C ASN A 322 27.21 11.48 15.15
N GLN A 323 28.18 12.39 15.32
CA GLN A 323 29.01 12.89 14.22
C GLN A 323 29.74 11.77 13.45
N HIS A 324 30.18 10.72 14.14
CA HIS A 324 30.89 9.61 13.51
C HIS A 324 29.96 8.75 12.64
N VAL A 325 28.77 8.40 13.14
CA VAL A 325 27.76 7.65 12.36
C VAL A 325 27.30 8.47 11.17
N LEU A 326 26.99 9.76 11.37
CA LEU A 326 26.55 10.64 10.30
C LEU A 326 27.63 10.82 9.22
N ALA A 327 28.90 10.96 9.60
CA ALA A 327 30.01 11.03 8.65
C ALA A 327 30.13 9.74 7.81
N ARG A 328 29.98 8.56 8.42
CA ARG A 328 29.96 7.28 7.69
C ARG A 328 28.81 7.20 6.70
N PHE A 329 27.61 7.63 7.10
CA PHE A 329 26.44 7.63 6.23
C PHE A 329 26.60 8.62 5.06
N LYS A 330 27.04 9.87 5.33
CA LYS A 330 27.33 10.89 4.32
C LYS A 330 28.39 10.40 3.31
N LYS A 331 29.48 9.78 3.79
CA LYS A 331 30.52 9.18 2.93
C LYS A 331 29.95 8.09 2.02
N TYR A 332 29.17 7.16 2.58
CA TYR A 332 28.55 6.08 1.80
C TYR A 332 27.67 6.64 0.67
N VAL A 333 26.85 7.65 0.99
CA VAL A 333 25.94 8.30 0.04
C VAL A 333 26.71 9.08 -1.03
N SER A 334 27.79 9.80 -0.68
CA SER A 334 28.59 10.55 -1.65
C SER A 334 29.32 9.65 -2.64
N GLU A 335 29.74 8.46 -2.21
CA GLU A 335 30.39 7.46 -3.05
C GLU A 335 29.42 6.76 -4.03
N GLY A 336 28.12 6.77 -3.72
CA GLY A 336 27.09 6.11 -4.52
C GLY A 336 26.88 4.63 -4.16
N ALA A 337 25.83 4.02 -4.71
CA ALA A 337 25.40 2.66 -4.35
C ALA A 337 26.40 1.56 -4.76
N PHE A 338 27.14 1.77 -5.85
CA PHE A 338 27.98 0.74 -6.48
C PHE A 338 29.49 0.93 -6.25
N TYR A 339 29.87 1.86 -5.38
CA TYR A 339 31.27 2.10 -5.06
C TYR A 339 31.95 0.82 -4.54
N THR A 340 33.17 0.60 -5.02
CA THR A 340 34.06 -0.48 -4.60
C THR A 340 35.41 0.13 -4.24
N GLU A 341 35.94 -0.27 -3.09
CA GLU A 341 37.23 0.22 -2.62
C GLU A 341 38.34 -0.46 -3.43
N VAL A 342 39.15 0.34 -4.11
CA VAL A 342 40.30 -0.19 -4.88
C VAL A 342 41.38 -0.55 -3.88
N GLN A 343 41.52 -1.85 -3.59
CA GLN A 343 42.66 -2.36 -2.82
C GLN A 343 43.93 -2.21 -3.67
N PRO A 344 44.97 -1.48 -3.22
CA PRO A 344 46.23 -1.42 -3.94
C PRO A 344 46.87 -2.82 -3.96
N VAL A 345 47.08 -3.37 -5.15
CA VAL A 345 47.80 -4.64 -5.33
C VAL A 345 49.26 -4.39 -4.98
N VAL A 346 49.67 -4.79 -3.77
CA VAL A 346 51.09 -4.81 -3.40
C VAL A 346 51.74 -5.94 -4.19
N ALA A 347 52.45 -5.60 -5.26
CA ALA A 347 53.30 -6.54 -5.97
C ALA A 347 54.44 -6.97 -5.03
N MET A 348 54.33 -8.16 -4.43
CA MET A 348 55.47 -8.80 -3.79
C MET A 348 56.44 -9.19 -4.91
N GLN A 349 57.49 -8.39 -5.11
CA GLN A 349 58.67 -8.84 -5.83
C GLN A 349 59.38 -9.86 -4.95
N SER A 350 59.29 -11.14 -5.34
CA SER A 350 60.15 -12.21 -4.83
C SER A 350 61.58 -11.95 -5.31
N SER A 351 62.49 -11.70 -4.38
CA SER A 351 63.93 -11.53 -4.61
C SER A 351 64.63 -12.79 -5.09
#